data_AF-A0A674I3K7-F1
#
_entry.id   AF-A0A674I3K7-F1
#
_cell.length_a   1.000
_cell.length_b   1.000
_cell.length_c   1.000
_cell.angle_alpha   90.00
_cell.angle_beta   90.00
_cell.angle_gamma   90.00
#
_symmetry.space_group_name_H-M   'P 1'
#
loop_
_entity.id
_entity.type
_entity.pdbx_description
1 polymer ?
#
loop_
_entity_poly.entity_id
_entity_poly.type
_entity_poly.pdbx_seq_one_letter_code
_entity_poly.pdbx_strand_id
1 'polypeptide(L)'
;MENVCRDFAVLEDHTLAHSLQEQEIEHHLATNVQRNRLVQHDLQVAKQLQEEEDLKARAQIQKRYKDIEQQDCEIAQEIQVKLVIEAEQRRRQEEKDEDIARILQQKELQEEKKSKKHYPEPQGHTAHEDSYYPENGGLKSRGTKEAVYAKPRVARRDLELYDAEIARKLQEEELLANQVDKRAAQVAQDEEIAHLLMAEEKKAYKKTKDREKSSLEKKRQDQDWKRDTSESARPRSRERLEPQRPKSDKPARPPPPPVTELDDFDHSRGFTSQPSSVRQFSKPESSPKGFHYKQ
;
A
#
# COMPACT_ATOMS: atom_id res chain seq x y z
N MET A 1 60.69 68.53 45.84
CA MET A 1 59.33 68.99 45.51
C MET A 1 58.77 68.23 44.31
N GLU A 2 59.49 68.15 43.18
CA GLU A 2 58.99 67.55 41.93
C GLU A 2 58.61 66.05 42.02
N ASN A 3 59.41 65.24 42.71
CA ASN A 3 59.14 63.80 42.86
C ASN A 3 57.86 63.52 43.67
N VAL A 4 57.58 64.34 44.68
CA VAL A 4 56.39 64.19 45.53
C VAL A 4 55.12 64.47 44.72
N CYS A 5 55.13 65.47 43.84
CA CYS A 5 53.98 65.76 42.98
C CYS A 5 53.68 64.65 41.97
N ARG A 6 54.71 63.97 41.45
CA ARG A 6 54.51 62.83 40.54
C ARG A 6 53.89 61.62 41.25
N ASP A 7 54.37 61.30 42.44
CA ASP A 7 53.83 60.18 43.22
C ASP A 7 52.35 60.41 43.60
N PHE A 8 51.98 61.65 43.92
CA PHE A 8 50.58 62.03 44.17
C PHE A 8 49.69 61.92 42.92
N ALA A 9 50.17 62.38 41.76
CA ALA A 9 49.42 62.28 40.51
C ALA A 9 49.16 60.81 40.10
N VAL A 10 50.17 59.96 40.24
CA VAL A 10 50.03 58.51 39.96
C VAL A 10 49.04 57.85 40.93
N LEU A 11 49.05 58.24 42.20
CA LEU A 11 48.11 57.71 43.19
C LEU A 11 46.66 58.16 42.92
N GLU A 12 46.47 59.42 42.51
CA GLU A 12 45.16 59.97 42.12
C GLU A 12 44.60 59.24 40.88
N ASP A 13 45.43 59.08 39.84
CA ASP A 13 45.08 58.34 38.63
C ASP A 13 44.76 56.87 38.93
N HIS A 14 45.54 56.21 39.81
CA HIS A 14 45.29 54.83 40.20
C HIS A 14 43.96 54.67 40.95
N THR A 15 43.64 55.62 41.84
CA THR A 15 42.37 55.61 42.58
C THR A 15 41.18 55.81 41.64
N LEU A 16 41.31 56.71 40.67
CA LEU A 16 40.29 56.92 39.64
C LEU A 16 40.10 55.69 38.76
N ALA A 17 41.19 55.07 38.30
CA ALA A 17 41.14 53.85 37.49
C ALA A 17 40.47 52.69 38.23
N HIS A 18 40.79 52.51 39.52
CA HIS A 18 40.17 51.49 40.35
C HIS A 18 38.66 51.73 40.51
N SER A 19 38.25 52.96 40.79
CA SER A 19 36.83 53.30 40.94
C SER A 19 36.03 53.09 39.64
N LEU A 20 36.61 53.44 38.48
CA LEU A 20 35.99 53.18 37.18
C LEU A 20 35.87 51.68 36.89
N GLN A 21 36.91 50.92 37.23
CA GLN A 21 36.89 49.46 37.10
C GLN A 21 35.80 48.83 37.99
N GLU A 22 35.66 49.28 39.23
CA GLU A 22 34.60 48.81 40.13
C GLU A 22 33.21 49.11 39.56
N GLN A 23 32.97 50.33 39.06
CA GLN A 23 31.71 50.69 38.43
C GLN A 23 31.39 49.83 37.20
N GLU A 24 32.40 49.57 36.36
CA GLU A 24 32.25 48.70 35.18
C GLU A 24 31.89 47.26 35.60
N ILE A 25 32.60 46.70 36.59
CA ILE A 25 32.33 45.36 37.11
C ILE A 25 30.91 45.29 37.71
N GLU A 26 30.53 46.24 38.55
CA GLU A 26 29.22 46.29 39.18
C GLU A 26 28.10 46.38 38.14
N HIS A 27 28.26 47.25 37.14
CA HIS A 27 27.29 47.39 36.06
C HIS A 27 27.13 46.10 35.26
N HIS A 28 28.24 45.45 34.91
CA HIS A 28 28.21 44.17 34.21
C HIS A 28 27.56 43.08 35.04
N LEU A 29 27.89 42.97 36.33
CA LEU A 29 27.32 41.98 37.23
C LEU A 29 25.82 42.19 37.42
N ALA A 30 25.37 43.42 37.69
CA ALA A 30 23.96 43.75 37.83
C ALA A 30 23.16 43.35 36.57
N THR A 31 23.68 43.72 35.39
CA THR A 31 23.03 43.40 34.12
C THR A 31 23.08 41.89 33.83
N ASN A 32 24.17 41.21 34.16
CA ASN A 32 24.31 39.77 33.97
C ASN A 32 23.33 38.99 34.87
N VAL A 33 23.15 39.41 36.12
CA VAL A 33 22.15 38.83 37.03
C VAL A 33 20.74 39.00 36.46
N GLN A 34 20.41 40.19 35.94
CA GLN A 34 19.10 40.42 35.32
C GLN A 34 18.88 39.53 34.08
N ARG A 35 19.87 39.43 33.19
CA ARG A 35 19.80 38.56 32.00
C ARG A 35 19.65 37.09 32.38
N ASN A 36 20.39 36.62 33.38
CA ASN A 36 20.27 35.24 33.87
C ASN A 36 18.89 34.95 34.44
N ARG A 37 18.31 35.88 35.23
CA ARG A 37 16.94 35.74 35.73
C ARG A 37 15.92 35.65 34.60
N LEU A 38 16.06 36.48 33.56
CA LEU A 38 15.19 36.45 32.39
C LEU A 38 15.28 35.10 31.67
N VAL A 39 16.50 34.62 31.38
CA VAL A 39 16.70 33.33 30.70
C VAL A 39 16.15 32.17 31.53
N GLN A 40 16.33 32.18 32.85
CA GLN A 40 15.76 31.15 33.72
C GLN A 40 14.23 31.15 33.71
N HIS A 41 13.62 32.34 33.78
CA HIS A 41 12.18 32.49 33.69
C HIS A 41 11.65 32.00 32.34
N ASP A 42 12.25 32.47 31.24
CA ASP A 42 11.83 32.10 29.89
C ASP A 42 12.00 30.61 29.63
N LEU A 43 13.07 30.00 30.14
CA LEU A 43 13.27 28.56 30.09
C LEU A 43 12.17 27.80 30.86
N GLN A 44 11.75 28.30 32.02
CA GLN A 44 10.67 27.69 32.79
C GLN A 44 9.34 27.78 32.02
N VAL A 45 9.02 28.95 31.49
CA VAL A 45 7.79 29.15 30.70
C VAL A 45 7.80 28.29 29.44
N ALA A 46 8.93 28.22 28.72
CA ALA A 46 9.07 27.40 27.53
C ALA A 46 8.82 25.91 27.84
N LYS A 47 9.34 25.41 28.96
CA LYS A 47 9.09 24.03 29.39
C LYS A 47 7.62 23.78 29.71
N GLN A 48 6.97 24.69 30.42
CA GLN A 48 5.55 24.57 30.75
C GLN A 48 4.67 24.55 29.49
N LEU A 49 4.93 25.44 28.53
CA LEU A 49 4.21 25.48 27.26
C LEU A 49 4.44 24.20 26.45
N GLN A 50 5.67 23.70 26.40
CA GLN A 50 5.98 22.44 25.72
C GLN A 50 5.23 21.25 26.36
N GLU A 51 5.21 21.16 27.69
CA GLU A 51 4.47 20.11 28.40
C GLU A 51 2.96 20.18 28.16
N GLU A 52 2.38 21.38 28.13
CA GLU A 52 0.96 21.59 27.83
C GLU A 52 0.61 21.12 26.41
N GLU A 53 1.42 21.49 25.41
CA GLU A 53 1.23 21.05 24.03
C GLU A 53 1.37 19.53 23.90
N ASP A 54 2.36 18.93 24.56
CA ASP A 54 2.56 17.47 24.57
C ASP A 54 1.38 16.74 25.22
N LEU A 55 0.84 17.26 26.32
CA LEU A 55 -0.35 16.70 26.97
C LEU A 55 -1.57 16.78 26.05
N LYS A 56 -1.77 17.93 25.38
CA LYS A 56 -2.86 18.12 24.43
C LYS A 56 -2.74 17.19 23.22
N ALA A 57 -1.54 17.03 22.67
CA ALA A 57 -1.27 16.11 21.58
C ALA A 57 -1.56 14.66 21.99
N ARG A 58 -1.10 14.23 23.17
CA ARG A 58 -1.38 12.90 23.72
C ARG A 58 -2.88 12.67 23.92
N ALA A 59 -3.60 13.66 24.45
CA ALA A 59 -5.05 13.56 24.65
C ALA A 59 -5.79 13.43 23.31
N GLN A 60 -5.39 14.18 22.28
CA GLN A 60 -5.96 14.05 20.94
C GLN A 60 -5.70 12.68 20.32
N ILE A 61 -4.47 12.19 20.44
CA ILE A 61 -4.09 10.84 19.97
C ILE A 61 -4.93 9.78 20.70
N GLN A 62 -5.04 9.87 22.02
CA GLN A 62 -5.85 8.95 22.81
C GLN A 62 -7.32 8.98 22.40
N LYS A 63 -7.88 10.17 22.12
CA LYS A 63 -9.25 10.30 21.61
C LYS A 63 -9.41 9.57 20.28
N ARG A 64 -8.51 9.82 19.31
CA ARG A 64 -8.53 9.14 18.01
C ARG A 64 -8.44 7.62 18.15
N TYR A 65 -7.57 7.11 19.03
CA TYR A 65 -7.48 5.67 19.28
C TYR A 65 -8.79 5.08 19.81
N LYS A 66 -9.48 5.76 20.72
CA LYS A 66 -10.79 5.31 21.21
C LYS A 66 -11.85 5.33 20.12
N ASP A 67 -11.86 6.37 19.28
CA ASP A 67 -12.80 6.47 18.16
C ASP A 67 -12.57 5.32 17.17
N ILE A 68 -11.31 4.99 16.87
CA ILE A 68 -10.93 3.84 16.02
C ILE A 68 -11.34 2.51 16.69
N GLU A 69 -11.04 2.33 17.97
CA GLU A 69 -11.42 1.11 18.71
C GLU A 69 -12.95 0.88 18.68
N GLN A 70 -13.74 1.96 18.78
CA GLN A 70 -15.19 1.88 18.64
C GLN A 70 -15.62 1.46 17.24
N GLN A 71 -15.02 2.05 16.20
CA GLN A 71 -15.28 1.67 14.80
C GLN A 71 -14.91 0.21 14.54
N ASP A 72 -13.76 -0.24 15.04
CA ASP A 72 -13.30 -1.63 14.89
C ASP A 72 -14.26 -2.60 15.57
N CYS A 73 -14.81 -2.24 16.74
CA CYS A 73 -15.84 -3.02 17.42
C CYS A 73 -17.13 -3.11 16.61
N GLU A 74 -17.57 -2.01 16.00
CA GLU A 74 -18.76 -1.98 15.14
C GLU A 74 -18.56 -2.85 13.90
N ILE A 75 -17.42 -2.72 13.22
CA ILE A 75 -17.05 -3.52 12.07
C ILE A 75 -16.99 -5.01 12.44
N ALA A 76 -16.36 -5.36 13.56
CA ALA A 76 -16.28 -6.74 14.02
C ALA A 76 -17.67 -7.35 14.27
N GLN A 77 -18.58 -6.58 14.88
CA GLN A 77 -19.96 -7.01 15.09
C GLN A 77 -20.71 -7.20 13.77
N GLU A 78 -20.55 -6.28 12.81
CA GLU A 78 -21.17 -6.41 11.49
C GLU A 78 -20.68 -7.66 10.75
N ILE A 79 -19.36 -7.91 10.76
CA ILE A 79 -18.76 -9.11 10.19
C ILE A 79 -19.32 -10.36 10.88
N GLN A 80 -19.38 -10.37 12.21
CA GLN A 80 -19.93 -11.50 12.96
C GLN A 80 -21.39 -11.79 12.57
N VAL A 81 -22.22 -10.77 12.43
CA VAL A 81 -23.62 -10.91 11.99
C VAL A 81 -23.70 -11.46 10.57
N LYS A 82 -22.89 -10.93 9.64
CA LYS A 82 -22.84 -11.43 8.24
C LYS A 82 -22.46 -12.91 8.18
N LEU A 83 -21.43 -13.31 8.93
CA LEU A 83 -21.00 -14.71 9.01
C LEU A 83 -22.09 -15.62 9.57
N VAL A 84 -22.82 -15.18 10.59
CA VAL A 84 -23.94 -15.95 11.17
C VAL A 84 -25.08 -16.12 10.16
N ILE A 85 -25.45 -15.06 9.45
CA ILE A 85 -26.51 -15.11 8.42
C ILE A 85 -26.09 -16.04 7.28
N GLU A 86 -24.85 -15.91 6.78
CA GLU A 86 -24.34 -16.77 5.71
C GLU A 86 -24.31 -18.24 6.13
N ALA A 87 -23.86 -18.52 7.37
CA ALA A 87 -23.86 -19.88 7.91
C ALA A 87 -25.28 -20.46 8.02
N GLU A 88 -26.26 -19.65 8.44
CA GLU A 88 -27.66 -20.08 8.50
C GLU A 88 -28.23 -20.36 7.09
N GLN A 89 -27.91 -19.52 6.11
CA GLN A 89 -28.28 -19.74 4.71
C GLN A 89 -27.67 -21.03 4.16
N ARG A 90 -26.38 -21.28 4.45
CA ARG A 90 -25.69 -22.51 4.05
C ARG A 90 -26.36 -23.74 4.66
N ARG A 91 -26.71 -23.71 5.96
CA ARG A 91 -27.46 -24.79 6.61
C ARG A 91 -28.82 -25.04 5.95
N ARG A 92 -29.57 -23.99 5.60
CA ARG A 92 -30.84 -24.15 4.86
C ARG A 92 -30.64 -24.76 3.48
N GLN A 93 -29.51 -24.48 2.84
CA GLN A 93 -29.19 -25.07 1.54
C GLN A 93 -28.83 -26.55 1.68
N GLU A 94 -27.97 -26.88 2.65
CA GLU A 94 -27.61 -28.26 2.99
C GLU A 94 -28.86 -29.10 3.32
N GLU A 95 -29.81 -28.57 4.09
CA GLU A 95 -31.08 -29.25 4.39
C GLU A 95 -31.91 -29.55 3.11
N LYS A 96 -31.98 -28.60 2.17
CA LYS A 96 -32.66 -28.81 0.88
C LYS A 96 -31.94 -29.87 0.04
N ASP A 97 -30.62 -29.84 0.02
CA ASP A 97 -29.81 -30.79 -0.73
C ASP A 97 -29.93 -32.20 -0.12
N GLU A 98 -29.99 -32.31 1.21
CA GLU A 98 -30.28 -33.55 1.94
C GLU A 98 -31.69 -34.09 1.63
N ASP A 99 -32.71 -33.23 1.53
CA ASP A 99 -34.06 -33.63 1.11
C ASP A 99 -34.07 -34.19 -0.32
N ILE A 100 -33.36 -33.54 -1.24
CA ILE A 100 -33.21 -34.00 -2.63
C ILE A 100 -32.53 -35.37 -2.65
N ALA A 101 -31.43 -35.52 -1.90
CA ALA A 101 -30.69 -36.79 -1.80
C ALA A 101 -31.59 -37.92 -1.24
N ARG A 102 -32.39 -37.63 -0.21
CA ARG A 102 -33.37 -38.59 0.35
C ARG A 102 -34.42 -39.02 -0.68
N ILE A 103 -35.00 -38.07 -1.43
CA ILE A 103 -35.99 -38.38 -2.47
C ILE A 103 -35.37 -39.23 -3.59
N LEU A 104 -34.16 -38.87 -4.02
CA LEU A 104 -33.45 -39.60 -5.07
C LEU A 104 -33.15 -41.04 -4.65
N GLN A 105 -32.65 -41.24 -3.43
CA GLN A 105 -32.38 -42.56 -2.86
C GLN A 105 -33.64 -43.42 -2.74
N GLN A 106 -34.76 -42.83 -2.29
CA GLN A 106 -36.03 -43.56 -2.19
C GLN A 106 -36.54 -43.99 -3.56
N LYS A 107 -36.39 -43.15 -4.59
CA LYS A 107 -36.75 -43.49 -5.98
C LYS A 107 -35.92 -44.64 -6.52
N GLU A 108 -34.61 -44.62 -6.31
CA GLU A 108 -33.69 -45.70 -6.73
C GLU A 108 -34.09 -47.05 -6.10
N LEU A 109 -34.34 -47.09 -4.78
CA LEU A 109 -34.81 -48.30 -4.09
C LEU A 109 -36.17 -48.80 -4.63
N GLN A 110 -37.06 -47.89 -5.02
CA GLN A 110 -38.35 -48.26 -5.60
C GLN A 110 -38.18 -48.80 -7.03
N GLU A 111 -37.26 -48.23 -7.81
CA GLU A 111 -36.91 -48.70 -9.15
C GLU A 111 -36.23 -50.06 -9.11
N GLU A 112 -35.31 -50.32 -8.19
CA GLU A 112 -34.73 -51.64 -7.97
C GLU A 112 -35.80 -52.70 -7.65
N LYS A 113 -36.76 -52.37 -6.78
CA LYS A 113 -37.87 -53.29 -6.45
C LYS A 113 -38.75 -53.58 -7.67
N LYS A 114 -38.92 -52.62 -8.57
CA LYS A 114 -39.66 -52.81 -9.83
C LYS A 114 -38.83 -53.62 -10.84
N SER A 115 -37.53 -53.35 -10.94
CA SER A 115 -36.59 -54.06 -11.82
C SER A 115 -36.42 -55.54 -11.42
N LYS A 116 -36.29 -55.83 -10.11
CA LYS A 116 -36.26 -57.20 -9.57
C LYS A 116 -37.57 -57.98 -9.81
N LYS A 117 -38.71 -57.30 -10.04
CA LYS A 117 -39.97 -57.95 -10.45
C LYS A 117 -40.08 -58.18 -11.96
N HIS A 118 -39.19 -57.58 -12.77
CA HIS A 118 -39.20 -57.67 -14.23
C HIS A 118 -38.13 -58.65 -14.77
N TYR A 119 -37.60 -59.55 -13.93
CA TYR A 119 -36.69 -60.59 -14.38
C TYR A 119 -37.30 -61.99 -14.16
N PRO A 120 -38.19 -62.47 -15.05
CA PRO A 120 -38.18 -63.88 -15.40
C PRO A 120 -37.05 -64.10 -16.41
N GLU A 121 -36.11 -64.96 -16.04
CA GLU A 121 -35.08 -65.55 -16.88
C GLU A 121 -35.63 -65.95 -18.28
N PRO A 122 -34.94 -65.56 -19.37
CA PRO A 122 -35.09 -66.27 -20.64
C PRO A 122 -33.79 -66.98 -21.02
N GLN A 123 -33.84 -68.31 -20.93
CA GLN A 123 -32.94 -69.22 -21.62
C GLN A 123 -33.19 -69.15 -23.14
N GLY A 124 -32.11 -69.03 -23.91
CA GLY A 124 -31.86 -69.79 -25.14
C GLY A 124 -32.51 -69.37 -26.47
N HIS A 125 -31.64 -69.34 -27.51
CA HIS A 125 -31.88 -69.78 -28.91
C HIS A 125 -32.92 -68.98 -29.76
N THR A 126 -32.76 -68.62 -31.05
CA THR A 126 -31.92 -69.03 -32.19
C THR A 126 -32.02 -67.97 -33.31
N ALA A 127 -31.07 -68.01 -34.25
CA ALA A 127 -31.02 -67.27 -35.52
C ALA A 127 -32.12 -67.65 -36.53
N HIS A 128 -32.56 -66.70 -37.36
CA HIS A 128 -33.23 -66.86 -38.68
C HIS A 128 -33.42 -65.44 -39.29
N GLU A 129 -32.55 -64.93 -40.17
CA GLU A 129 -32.50 -65.08 -41.64
C GLU A 129 -33.64 -64.39 -42.43
N ASP A 130 -33.20 -63.67 -43.47
CA ASP A 130 -33.89 -63.12 -44.66
C ASP A 130 -34.77 -61.85 -44.54
N SER A 131 -34.90 -60.98 -45.55
CA SER A 131 -34.20 -60.64 -46.82
C SER A 131 -35.05 -59.56 -47.51
N TYR A 132 -34.42 -58.77 -48.39
CA TYR A 132 -35.01 -58.17 -49.60
C TYR A 132 -35.80 -56.84 -49.54
N TYR A 133 -35.19 -55.79 -50.12
CA TYR A 133 -35.82 -54.52 -50.56
C TYR A 133 -36.73 -54.72 -51.79
N PRO A 134 -37.64 -53.78 -52.10
CA PRO A 134 -37.35 -52.95 -53.27
C PRO A 134 -37.73 -51.47 -53.15
N GLU A 135 -37.24 -50.75 -54.14
CA GLU A 135 -37.13 -49.31 -54.35
C GLU A 135 -38.37 -48.69 -55.06
N ASN A 136 -38.44 -47.35 -55.02
CA ASN A 136 -39.05 -46.41 -55.97
C ASN A 136 -40.50 -45.88 -55.80
N GLY A 137 -40.61 -44.54 -55.88
CA GLY A 137 -41.86 -43.82 -56.18
C GLY A 137 -41.84 -42.32 -55.79
N GLY A 138 -41.45 -41.44 -56.70
CA GLY A 138 -41.37 -39.99 -56.50
C GLY A 138 -42.69 -39.20 -56.57
N LEU A 139 -42.60 -37.96 -56.06
CA LEU A 139 -43.40 -36.74 -56.29
C LEU A 139 -44.94 -36.82 -56.30
N LYS A 140 -45.58 -36.06 -55.37
CA LYS A 140 -46.55 -34.99 -55.69
C LYS A 140 -46.97 -34.19 -54.46
N SER A 141 -46.80 -32.88 -54.56
CA SER A 141 -47.39 -31.84 -53.73
C SER A 141 -48.89 -31.72 -53.97
N ARG A 142 -49.72 -31.84 -52.92
CA ARG A 142 -51.06 -31.21 -52.86
C ARG A 142 -51.71 -31.35 -51.47
N GLY A 143 -52.12 -30.23 -50.89
CA GLY A 143 -53.33 -30.17 -50.05
C GLY A 143 -53.14 -30.36 -48.54
N THR A 144 -53.10 -29.22 -47.84
CA THR A 144 -53.71 -28.96 -46.54
C THR A 144 -54.65 -30.05 -45.99
N LYS A 145 -54.28 -30.59 -44.82
CA LYS A 145 -55.09 -30.65 -43.56
C LYS A 145 -54.35 -31.51 -42.53
N GLU A 146 -53.61 -30.81 -41.67
CA GLU A 146 -53.58 -31.03 -40.23
C GLU A 146 -53.78 -32.48 -39.77
N ALA A 147 -52.72 -33.28 -39.92
CA ALA A 147 -52.58 -34.51 -39.17
C ALA A 147 -52.41 -34.14 -37.69
N VAL A 148 -53.45 -34.34 -36.90
CA VAL A 148 -53.36 -34.41 -35.43
C VAL A 148 -52.58 -35.68 -35.08
N TYR A 149 -51.28 -35.66 -35.35
CA TYR A 149 -50.33 -36.49 -34.64
C TYR A 149 -50.27 -35.91 -33.23
N ALA A 150 -51.04 -36.49 -32.31
CA ALA A 150 -50.74 -36.39 -30.90
C ALA A 150 -49.40 -37.10 -30.65
N LYS A 151 -48.29 -36.42 -30.97
CA LYS A 151 -46.96 -36.73 -30.43
C LYS A 151 -47.11 -36.90 -28.91
N PRO A 152 -46.43 -37.87 -28.28
CA PRO A 152 -46.62 -38.16 -26.87
C PRO A 152 -46.44 -36.87 -26.07
N ARG A 153 -47.47 -36.44 -25.35
CA ARG A 153 -47.42 -35.23 -24.49
C ARG A 153 -46.25 -35.28 -23.49
N VAL A 154 -45.69 -36.46 -23.26
CA VAL A 154 -44.49 -36.75 -22.46
C VAL A 154 -43.23 -36.18 -23.12
N ALA A 155 -42.98 -36.44 -24.41
CA ALA A 155 -41.81 -35.94 -25.14
C ALA A 155 -41.78 -34.40 -25.27
N ARG A 156 -42.96 -33.75 -25.28
CA ARG A 156 -43.04 -32.28 -25.24
C ARG A 156 -42.71 -31.74 -23.84
N ARG A 157 -43.10 -32.45 -22.79
CA ARG A 157 -42.82 -32.08 -21.39
C ARG A 157 -41.33 -32.20 -21.07
N ASP A 158 -40.68 -33.23 -21.60
CA ASP A 158 -39.24 -33.44 -21.43
C ASP A 158 -38.44 -32.36 -22.16
N LEU A 159 -38.89 -31.93 -23.34
CA LEU A 159 -38.30 -30.81 -24.07
C LEU A 159 -38.49 -29.47 -23.34
N GLU A 160 -39.69 -29.21 -22.80
CA GLU A 160 -39.97 -28.01 -22.01
C GLU A 160 -39.13 -27.95 -20.71
N LEU A 161 -38.83 -29.10 -20.10
CA LEU A 161 -37.93 -29.19 -18.93
C LEU A 161 -36.47 -28.91 -19.32
N TYR A 162 -36.02 -29.43 -20.45
CA TYR A 162 -34.68 -29.20 -20.97
C TYR A 162 -34.47 -27.73 -21.35
N ASP A 163 -35.44 -27.10 -22.03
CA ASP A 163 -35.41 -25.68 -22.37
C ASP A 163 -35.42 -24.81 -21.10
N ALA A 164 -36.19 -25.18 -20.08
CA ALA A 164 -36.20 -24.48 -18.79
C ALA A 164 -34.88 -24.62 -18.02
N GLU A 165 -34.19 -25.77 -18.13
CA GLU A 165 -32.87 -25.97 -17.55
C GLU A 165 -31.81 -25.10 -18.24
N ILE A 166 -31.85 -25.01 -19.57
CA ILE A 166 -30.99 -24.09 -20.34
C ILE A 166 -31.26 -22.64 -19.92
N ALA A 167 -32.53 -22.24 -19.80
CA ALA A 167 -32.89 -20.88 -19.39
C ALA A 167 -32.35 -20.54 -17.99
N ARG A 168 -32.43 -21.47 -17.02
CA ARG A 168 -31.83 -21.26 -15.69
C ARG A 168 -30.32 -21.13 -15.74
N LYS A 169 -29.62 -22.01 -16.47
CA LYS A 169 -28.16 -21.94 -16.60
C LYS A 169 -27.73 -20.60 -17.21
N LEU A 170 -28.44 -20.14 -18.23
CA LEU A 170 -28.16 -18.86 -18.88
C LEU A 170 -28.37 -17.68 -17.91
N GLN A 171 -29.44 -17.71 -17.11
CA GLN A 171 -29.74 -16.67 -16.12
C GLN A 171 -28.70 -16.65 -14.97
N GLU A 172 -28.23 -17.82 -14.54
CA GLU A 172 -27.19 -17.94 -13.52
C GLU A 172 -25.84 -17.42 -14.03
N GLU A 173 -25.50 -17.72 -15.28
CA GLU A 173 -24.31 -17.19 -15.95
C GLU A 173 -24.35 -15.66 -16.07
N GLU A 174 -25.50 -15.09 -16.43
CA GLU A 174 -25.68 -13.63 -16.52
C GLU A 174 -25.57 -12.95 -15.14
N LEU A 175 -26.08 -13.58 -14.08
CA LEU A 175 -25.93 -13.10 -12.71
C LEU A 175 -24.47 -13.13 -12.24
N LEU A 176 -23.74 -14.20 -12.57
CA LEU A 176 -22.31 -14.33 -12.28
C LEU A 176 -21.50 -13.28 -13.05
N ALA A 177 -21.77 -13.10 -14.34
CA ALA A 177 -21.12 -12.07 -15.16
C ALA A 177 -21.33 -10.67 -14.56
N ASN A 178 -22.57 -10.32 -14.19
CA ASN A 178 -22.87 -9.06 -13.51
C ASN A 178 -22.13 -8.89 -12.16
N GLN A 179 -21.92 -9.98 -11.42
CA GLN A 179 -21.17 -9.93 -10.16
C GLN A 179 -19.67 -9.75 -10.40
N VAL A 180 -19.13 -10.37 -11.45
CA VAL A 180 -17.75 -10.19 -11.88
C VAL A 180 -17.52 -8.75 -12.34
N ASP A 181 -18.42 -8.18 -13.14
CA ASP A 181 -18.32 -6.79 -13.61
C ASP A 181 -18.37 -5.79 -12.46
N LYS A 182 -19.24 -6.00 -11.46
CA LYS A 182 -19.27 -5.18 -10.24
C LYS A 182 -17.97 -5.26 -9.45
N ARG A 183 -17.40 -6.46 -9.30
CA ARG A 183 -16.11 -6.66 -8.64
C ARG A 183 -14.97 -6.02 -9.44
N ALA A 184 -14.97 -6.16 -10.76
CA ALA A 184 -13.98 -5.53 -11.63
C ALA A 184 -14.04 -4.01 -11.56
N ALA A 185 -15.23 -3.42 -11.56
CA ALA A 185 -15.43 -1.98 -11.39
C ALA A 185 -14.94 -1.49 -10.02
N GLN A 186 -15.19 -2.25 -8.96
CA GLN A 186 -14.69 -1.94 -7.63
C GLN A 186 -13.16 -2.01 -7.56
N VAL A 187 -12.55 -3.06 -8.11
CA VAL A 187 -11.09 -3.20 -8.16
C VAL A 187 -10.46 -2.05 -8.96
N ALA A 188 -11.05 -1.67 -10.10
CA ALA A 188 -10.58 -0.54 -10.89
C ALA A 188 -10.65 0.79 -10.11
N GLN A 189 -11.71 0.99 -9.32
CA GLN A 189 -11.83 2.16 -8.45
C GLN A 189 -10.77 2.16 -7.35
N ASP A 190 -10.55 1.02 -6.69
CA ASP A 190 -9.55 0.87 -5.64
C ASP A 190 -8.12 1.07 -6.18
N GLU A 191 -7.84 0.64 -7.42
CA GLU A 191 -6.58 0.89 -8.11
C GLU A 191 -6.32 2.38 -8.38
N GLU A 192 -7.34 3.16 -8.77
CA GLU A 192 -7.23 4.62 -8.93
C GLU A 192 -6.87 5.30 -7.61
N ILE A 193 -7.55 4.90 -6.52
CA ILE A 193 -7.28 5.41 -5.17
C ILE A 193 -5.85 5.08 -4.75
N ALA A 194 -5.40 3.84 -4.97
CA ALA A 194 -4.04 3.41 -4.66
C ALA A 194 -2.99 4.22 -5.44
N HIS A 195 -3.23 4.46 -6.74
CA HIS A 195 -2.38 5.30 -7.56
C HIS A 195 -2.32 6.76 -7.05
N LEU A 196 -3.46 7.31 -6.64
CA LEU A 196 -3.55 8.68 -6.12
C LEU A 196 -2.80 8.83 -4.79
N LEU A 197 -3.00 7.89 -3.86
CA LEU A 197 -2.27 7.82 -2.58
C LEU A 197 -0.76 7.73 -2.80
N MET A 198 -0.32 6.82 -3.68
CA MET A 198 1.09 6.65 -3.98
C MET A 198 1.68 7.89 -4.67
N ALA A 199 0.93 8.56 -5.54
CA ALA A 199 1.37 9.78 -6.20
C ALA A 199 1.50 10.94 -5.20
N GLU A 200 0.56 11.06 -4.26
CA GLU A 200 0.61 12.04 -3.18
C GLU A 200 1.80 11.80 -2.27
N GLU A 201 2.05 10.55 -1.86
CA GLU A 201 3.21 10.17 -1.05
C GLU A 201 4.53 10.46 -1.78
N LYS A 202 4.64 10.09 -3.06
CA LYS A 202 5.82 10.41 -3.90
C LYS A 202 6.05 11.92 -4.01
N LYS A 203 4.98 12.72 -4.17
CA LYS A 203 5.05 14.18 -4.24
C LYS A 203 5.46 14.78 -2.90
N ALA A 204 4.92 14.29 -1.79
CA ALA A 204 5.28 14.72 -0.44
C ALA A 204 6.75 14.38 -0.13
N TYR A 205 7.19 13.15 -0.44
CA TYR A 205 8.57 12.72 -0.27
C TYR A 205 9.54 13.58 -1.08
N LYS A 206 9.20 13.86 -2.35
CA LYS A 206 10.00 14.75 -3.21
C LYS A 206 10.11 16.16 -2.63
N LYS A 207 8.99 16.74 -2.18
CA LYS A 207 8.95 18.08 -1.55
C LYS A 207 9.80 18.15 -0.28
N THR A 208 9.75 17.13 0.57
CA THR A 208 10.55 17.04 1.79
C THR A 208 12.03 16.89 1.47
N LYS A 209 12.39 16.00 0.53
CA LYS A 209 13.77 15.78 0.10
C LYS A 209 14.38 17.02 -0.58
N ASP A 210 13.61 17.72 -1.39
CA ASP A 210 14.07 18.95 -2.04
C ASP A 210 14.21 20.10 -1.03
N ARG A 211 13.32 20.18 -0.02
CA ARG A 211 13.45 21.12 1.12
C ARG A 211 14.67 20.81 2.00
N GLU A 212 14.96 19.53 2.23
CA GLU A 212 16.17 19.10 2.96
C GLU A 212 17.44 19.46 2.18
N LYS A 213 17.48 19.20 0.87
CA LYS A 213 18.61 19.60 0.00
C LYS A 213 18.80 21.13 -0.03
N SER A 214 17.72 21.89 -0.17
CA SER A 214 17.78 23.35 -0.12
C SER A 214 18.27 23.86 1.24
N SER A 215 17.83 23.23 2.34
CA SER A 215 18.34 23.55 3.67
C SER A 215 19.82 23.22 3.84
N LEU A 216 20.28 22.10 3.28
CA LEU A 216 21.68 21.68 3.35
C LEU A 216 22.58 22.60 2.51
N GLU A 217 22.12 22.99 1.33
CA GLU A 217 22.81 23.96 0.46
C GLU A 217 22.88 25.34 1.12
N LYS A 218 21.79 25.82 1.72
CA LYS A 218 21.79 27.08 2.46
C LYS A 218 22.73 27.05 3.67
N LYS A 219 22.83 25.91 4.36
CA LYS A 219 23.81 25.71 5.45
C LYS A 219 25.26 25.68 4.95
N ARG A 220 25.51 25.24 3.70
CA ARG A 220 26.84 25.33 3.06
C ARG A 220 27.15 26.76 2.65
N GLN A 221 26.22 27.42 1.96
CA GLN A 221 26.37 28.81 1.55
C GLN A 221 26.54 29.75 2.76
N ASP A 222 25.81 29.53 3.86
CA ASP A 222 25.99 30.29 5.10
C ASP A 222 27.36 30.01 5.74
N GLN A 223 27.85 28.77 5.69
CA GLN A 223 29.20 28.45 6.19
C GLN A 223 30.31 29.09 5.35
N ASP A 224 30.17 29.12 4.02
CA ASP A 224 31.13 29.77 3.13
C ASP A 224 31.07 31.29 3.27
N TRP A 225 29.87 31.88 3.39
CA TRP A 225 29.70 33.30 3.70
C TRP A 225 30.32 33.69 5.05
N LYS A 226 30.21 32.81 6.06
CA LYS A 226 30.88 32.98 7.36
C LYS A 226 32.39 32.79 7.26
N ARG A 227 32.88 31.86 6.43
CA ARG A 227 34.31 31.63 6.17
C ARG A 227 34.95 32.87 5.52
N ASP A 228 34.32 33.43 4.49
CA ASP A 228 34.80 34.63 3.80
C ASP A 228 34.76 35.88 4.69
N THR A 229 33.74 36.03 5.55
CA THR A 229 33.73 37.12 6.55
C THR A 229 34.79 36.95 7.64
N SER A 230 35.22 35.72 7.96
CA SER A 230 36.30 35.47 8.92
C SER A 230 37.71 35.59 8.34
N GLU A 231 37.86 35.52 7.01
CA GLU A 231 39.16 35.60 6.32
C GLU A 231 39.45 37.00 5.72
N SER A 232 38.46 37.91 5.72
CA SER A 232 38.58 39.29 5.20
C SER A 232 39.24 40.28 6.19
N ALA A 233 40.35 39.89 6.82
CA ALA A 233 41.09 40.75 7.75
C ALA A 233 42.62 40.70 7.61
N ARG A 234 43.17 40.41 6.42
CA ARG A 234 44.61 40.62 6.14
C ARG A 234 44.89 40.96 4.67
N PRO A 235 45.45 42.15 4.34
CA PRO A 235 46.09 42.36 3.06
C PRO A 235 47.61 42.21 3.20
N ARG A 236 48.26 41.42 2.35
CA ARG A 236 49.68 41.61 1.97
C ARG A 236 50.05 40.91 0.65
N SER A 237 50.25 41.75 -0.37
CA SER A 237 51.34 41.79 -1.37
C SER A 237 51.83 40.51 -2.10
N ARG A 238 51.71 40.59 -3.44
CA ARG A 238 52.76 40.34 -4.48
C ARG A 238 53.18 38.89 -4.76
N GLU A 239 52.87 38.37 -5.96
CA GLU A 239 53.79 38.20 -7.11
C GLU A 239 53.20 37.29 -8.22
N ARG A 240 53.12 37.87 -9.42
CA ARG A 240 53.11 37.31 -10.79
C ARG A 240 53.40 35.80 -10.94
N LEU A 241 52.58 35.07 -11.71
CA LEU A 241 53.01 34.27 -12.87
C LEU A 241 51.83 34.02 -13.84
N GLU A 242 52.08 34.37 -15.11
CA GLU A 242 51.25 34.27 -16.31
C GLU A 242 51.18 32.82 -16.85
N PRO A 243 50.09 32.43 -17.54
CA PRO A 243 50.26 31.53 -18.68
C PRO A 243 49.68 32.09 -20.00
N GLN A 244 50.59 32.37 -20.94
CA GLN A 244 50.34 32.56 -22.38
C GLN A 244 49.84 31.27 -23.05
N ARG A 245 49.06 31.46 -24.13
CA ARG A 245 48.22 30.50 -24.88
C ARG A 245 49.00 29.58 -25.89
N PRO A 246 48.41 29.10 -27.02
CA PRO A 246 47.84 27.74 -27.25
C PRO A 246 48.51 27.00 -28.45
N LYS A 247 48.06 25.78 -28.82
CA LYS A 247 47.97 25.28 -30.24
C LYS A 247 47.59 23.79 -30.38
N SER A 248 46.46 23.56 -31.08
CA SER A 248 46.18 22.60 -32.20
C SER A 248 46.55 21.12 -32.09
N ASP A 249 45.87 20.11 -32.65
CA ASP A 249 44.70 19.92 -33.52
C ASP A 249 44.53 18.38 -33.60
N LYS A 250 43.29 17.85 -33.71
CA LYS A 250 42.92 16.61 -34.47
C LYS A 250 41.43 16.26 -34.31
N PRO A 251 40.81 15.56 -35.29
CA PRO A 251 39.50 15.91 -35.82
C PRO A 251 38.30 15.14 -35.24
N ALA A 252 37.13 15.68 -35.57
CA ALA A 252 35.79 15.37 -35.11
C ALA A 252 35.24 13.97 -35.46
N ARG A 253 34.32 13.49 -34.60
CA ARG A 253 33.25 12.54 -34.94
C ARG A 253 31.90 13.25 -34.72
N PRO A 254 30.97 13.25 -35.68
CA PRO A 254 29.70 13.96 -35.54
C PRO A 254 28.73 13.21 -34.60
N PRO A 255 27.76 13.90 -33.96
CA PRO A 255 26.72 13.26 -33.16
C PRO A 255 25.62 12.64 -34.07
N PRO A 256 24.96 11.55 -33.66
CA PRO A 256 23.81 11.02 -34.38
C PRO A 256 22.55 11.91 -34.18
N PRO A 257 21.62 11.95 -35.14
CA PRO A 257 20.43 12.81 -35.11
C PRO A 257 19.32 12.28 -34.18
N PRO A 258 18.37 13.14 -33.77
CA PRO A 258 17.20 12.73 -33.00
C PRO A 258 16.11 12.19 -33.92
N VAL A 259 15.40 11.13 -33.51
CA VAL A 259 14.18 10.68 -34.19
C VAL A 259 13.05 10.48 -33.18
N THR A 260 11.92 11.09 -33.52
CA THR A 260 10.59 11.04 -32.92
C THR A 260 9.82 9.77 -33.33
N GLU A 261 9.01 9.27 -32.39
CA GLU A 261 7.68 8.63 -32.53
C GLU A 261 7.50 7.22 -33.16
N LEU A 262 6.73 6.38 -32.42
CA LEU A 262 5.99 5.12 -32.73
C LEU A 262 6.79 3.94 -33.34
N ASP A 263 6.67 2.66 -32.92
CA ASP A 263 5.50 1.84 -32.60
C ASP A 263 5.88 0.60 -31.76
N ASP A 264 4.85 -0.07 -31.23
CA ASP A 264 4.81 -1.39 -30.59
C ASP A 264 5.61 -2.51 -31.31
N PHE A 265 6.32 -3.38 -30.57
CA PHE A 265 5.93 -4.80 -30.39
C PHE A 265 6.98 -5.59 -29.58
N ASP A 266 6.42 -6.34 -28.63
CA ASP A 266 6.96 -7.41 -27.78
C ASP A 266 7.99 -8.34 -28.44
N HIS A 267 9.13 -8.60 -27.78
CA HIS A 267 9.88 -9.87 -27.86
C HIS A 267 10.67 -10.12 -26.56
N SER A 268 10.10 -10.97 -25.73
CA SER A 268 10.77 -11.78 -24.72
C SER A 268 12.08 -12.42 -25.22
N ARG A 269 13.18 -12.24 -24.48
CA ARG A 269 14.18 -13.27 -24.08
C ARG A 269 15.27 -12.63 -23.22
N GLY A 270 15.35 -13.08 -21.98
CA GLY A 270 16.32 -12.58 -21.00
C GLY A 270 17.73 -13.13 -21.17
N PHE A 271 18.66 -12.55 -20.40
CA PHE A 271 19.70 -13.31 -19.69
C PHE A 271 20.40 -12.41 -18.64
N THR A 272 20.62 -12.99 -17.45
CA THR A 272 21.70 -12.72 -16.46
C THR A 272 21.85 -11.34 -15.79
N SER A 273 21.58 -11.28 -14.48
CA SER A 273 22.56 -10.88 -13.44
C SER A 273 21.96 -10.99 -12.03
N GLN A 274 22.68 -11.65 -11.13
CA GLN A 274 22.32 -11.94 -9.73
C GLN A 274 22.35 -10.69 -8.81
N PRO A 275 21.56 -10.64 -7.74
CA PRO A 275 21.89 -9.85 -6.56
C PRO A 275 22.52 -10.73 -5.46
N SER A 276 23.71 -10.33 -5.03
CA SER A 276 24.45 -10.90 -3.91
C SER A 276 24.08 -10.25 -2.57
N SER A 277 24.24 -11.07 -1.52
CA SER A 277 24.47 -10.70 -0.11
C SER A 277 23.25 -10.53 0.82
N VAL A 278 22.87 -11.67 1.40
CA VAL A 278 22.21 -11.78 2.72
C VAL A 278 23.15 -11.21 3.79
N ARG A 279 22.75 -10.11 4.45
CA ARG A 279 23.32 -9.71 5.74
C ARG A 279 22.38 -10.12 6.88
N GLN A 280 22.96 -10.94 7.75
CA GLN A 280 22.42 -11.37 9.02
C GLN A 280 22.23 -10.19 9.97
N PHE A 281 21.06 -10.09 10.60
CA PHE A 281 20.89 -9.33 11.84
C PHE A 281 20.72 -10.32 12.98
N SER A 282 21.73 -10.37 13.85
CA SER A 282 21.68 -11.08 15.13
C SER A 282 20.74 -10.36 16.09
N LYS A 283 19.74 -11.06 16.63
CA LYS A 283 19.04 -10.69 17.87
C LYS A 283 19.51 -11.65 18.97
N PRO A 284 19.85 -11.17 20.18
CA PRO A 284 20.09 -12.04 21.31
C PRO A 284 18.77 -12.54 21.92
N GLU A 285 18.81 -13.82 22.26
CA GLU A 285 17.79 -14.64 22.89
C GLU A 285 17.60 -14.26 24.36
N SER A 286 16.35 -14.19 24.80
CA SER A 286 15.95 -14.06 26.20
C SER A 286 15.49 -15.43 26.70
N SER A 287 16.16 -16.01 27.68
CA SER A 287 15.51 -16.96 28.60
C SER A 287 16.22 -17.12 29.95
N PRO A 288 15.47 -17.49 31.01
CA PRO A 288 15.81 -17.25 32.41
C PRO A 288 16.39 -18.48 33.10
N LYS A 289 17.10 -18.25 34.22
CA LYS A 289 17.07 -19.01 35.51
C LYS A 289 18.42 -18.90 36.22
N GLY A 290 18.36 -18.74 37.54
CA GLY A 290 19.51 -18.97 38.41
C GLY A 290 19.47 -18.17 39.71
N PHE A 291 18.56 -18.52 40.62
CA PHE A 291 18.75 -18.17 42.03
C PHE A 291 19.96 -18.95 42.54
N HIS A 292 21.00 -18.25 42.98
CA HIS A 292 22.11 -18.83 43.72
C HIS A 292 22.01 -18.39 45.18
N TYR A 293 21.75 -19.37 46.04
CA TYR A 293 21.96 -19.30 47.49
C TYR A 293 23.45 -19.42 47.82
N LYS A 294 23.76 -19.01 49.06
CA LYS A 294 24.98 -19.18 49.87
C LYS A 294 25.93 -17.98 49.79
N GLN A 295 26.44 -17.43 50.88
CA GLN A 295 26.60 -17.95 52.25
C GLN A 295 26.71 -16.77 53.22
#